data_AF-A0A0B6XWC4-F1
#
_entry.id   AF-A0A0B6XWC4-F1
#
_cell.length_a   1.000
_cell.length_b   1.000
_cell.length_c   1.000
_cell.angle_alpha   90.00
_cell.angle_beta   90.00
_cell.angle_gamma   90.00
#
_symmetry.space_group_name_H-M   'P 1'
#
loop_
_entity.id
_entity.type
_entity.pdbx_description
1 polymer ?
#
loop_
_entity_poly.entity_id
_entity_poly.type
_entity_poly.pdbx_seq_one_letter_code
_entity_poly.pdbx_strand_id
1 'polypeptide(L)'
;HIEAVKMAILLCHYGYIFPVADSRNITVKEDTSLYRFQKPYYWPSQNFEPDNVSYAIHLVKRSMRNKQRHGLDDYEQTSLTKLHTMLCDKWDFIVAQAQDQVKIAKERKRTDKAILDSQERAFWRIHRPPPGCIKSIDEGPKRNFQPSQMVARRKKNKDLLLKELQHLQRSVN
;
A
#
# COMPACT_ATOMS: atom_id res chain seq x y z
N HIS A 1 7.67 8.56 26.39
CA HIS A 1 8.15 9.43 25.28
C HIS A 1 8.74 8.63 24.13
N ILE A 2 9.86 7.92 24.34
CA ILE A 2 10.55 7.12 23.29
C ILE A 2 9.62 6.08 22.63
N GLU A 3 8.79 5.39 23.42
CA GLU A 3 7.85 4.39 22.90
C GLU A 3 6.80 5.00 21.98
N ALA A 4 6.28 6.19 22.31
CA ALA A 4 5.29 6.88 21.48
C ALA A 4 5.87 7.25 20.11
N VAL A 5 7.13 7.71 20.07
CA VAL A 5 7.84 8.02 18.81
C VAL A 5 8.05 6.75 18.00
N LYS A 6 8.46 5.64 18.63
CA LYS A 6 8.58 4.33 17.96
C LYS A 6 7.25 3.87 17.36
N MET A 7 6.14 4.02 18.09
CA MET A 7 4.80 3.70 17.58
C MET A 7 4.43 4.57 16.37
N ALA A 8 4.72 5.87 16.43
CA ALA A 8 4.46 6.78 15.31
C ALA A 8 5.30 6.42 14.06
N ILE A 9 6.57 6.04 14.24
CA ILE A 9 7.43 5.54 13.16
C ILE A 9 6.83 4.27 12.54
N LEU A 10 6.34 3.33 13.35
CA LEU A 10 5.66 2.13 12.85
C LEU A 10 4.42 2.49 12.02
N LEU A 11 3.56 3.41 12.50
CA LEU A 11 2.41 3.88 11.73
C LEU A 11 2.82 4.50 10.39
N CYS A 12 3.96 5.19 10.35
CA CYS A 12 4.51 5.74 9.11
C CYS A 12 5.04 4.64 8.17
N HIS A 13 5.75 3.65 8.71
CA HIS A 13 6.28 2.50 7.95
C HIS A 13 5.18 1.66 7.30
N TYR A 14 4.05 1.46 8.00
CA TYR A 14 2.89 0.76 7.46
C TYR A 14 1.99 1.67 6.61
N GLY A 15 2.29 2.95 6.47
CA GLY A 15 1.57 3.84 5.57
C GLY A 15 0.24 4.36 6.07
N TYR A 16 -0.03 4.29 7.37
CA TYR A 16 -1.19 4.96 7.96
C TYR A 16 -1.00 6.48 7.98
N ILE A 17 0.24 6.93 8.10
CA ILE A 17 0.64 8.33 8.02
C ILE A 17 1.86 8.48 7.11
N PHE A 18 2.06 9.67 6.55
CA PHE A 18 3.25 9.98 5.74
C PHE A 18 3.64 11.46 5.87
N PRO A 19 4.93 11.81 5.72
CA PRO A 19 5.37 13.20 5.77
C PRO A 19 4.79 14.00 4.60
N VAL A 20 4.32 15.22 4.88
CA VAL A 20 3.77 16.14 3.86
C VAL A 20 4.87 16.72 2.99
N ALA A 21 6.03 17.00 3.61
CA ALA A 21 7.23 17.31 2.85
C ALA A 21 7.63 16.07 2.05
N ASP A 22 8.14 16.28 0.84
CA ASP A 22 8.58 15.19 -0.03
C ASP A 22 9.93 14.62 0.45
N SER A 23 9.96 14.10 1.68
CA SER A 23 11.10 13.40 2.22
C SER A 23 11.01 11.93 1.84
N ARG A 24 12.07 11.41 1.21
CA ARG A 24 12.21 9.99 0.87
C ARG A 24 12.30 9.10 2.12
N ASN A 25 12.50 9.71 3.29
CA ASN A 25 12.62 9.01 4.56
C ASN A 25 11.24 8.74 5.14
N ILE A 26 10.91 7.46 5.32
CA ILE A 26 9.70 7.00 5.99
C ILE A 26 9.99 7.01 7.50
N THR A 27 9.89 8.17 8.15
CA THR A 27 10.15 8.29 9.59
C THR A 27 9.39 9.47 10.19
N VAL A 28 9.17 9.41 11.51
CA VAL A 28 8.58 10.49 12.29
C VAL A 28 9.68 11.27 13.00
N LYS A 29 9.72 12.58 12.78
CA LYS A 29 10.66 13.51 13.42
C LYS A 29 9.99 14.22 14.59
N GLU A 30 10.76 14.48 15.63
CA GLU A 30 10.35 15.26 16.79
C GLU A 30 10.59 16.76 16.56
N ASP A 31 10.12 17.27 15.42
CA ASP A 31 10.25 18.67 15.01
C ASP A 31 8.89 19.20 14.53
N THR A 32 8.88 20.34 13.82
CA THR A 32 7.67 20.93 13.25
C THR A 32 7.27 20.30 11.90
N SER A 33 7.80 19.13 11.54
CA SER A 33 7.45 18.43 10.30
C SER A 33 5.98 18.03 10.32
N LEU A 34 5.30 18.28 9.21
CA LEU A 34 3.90 17.96 9.05
C LEU A 34 3.72 16.55 8.48
N TYR A 35 2.75 15.83 9.01
CA TYR A 35 2.35 14.50 8.56
C TYR A 35 0.88 14.51 8.14
N ARG A 36 0.51 13.59 7.25
CA ARG A 36 -0.86 13.42 6.76
C ARG A 36 -1.31 11.98 6.97
N PHE A 37 -2.56 11.83 7.41
CA PHE A 37 -3.22 10.53 7.41
C PHE A 37 -3.46 10.03 5.99
N GLN A 38 -3.17 8.75 5.78
CA GLN A 38 -3.46 8.05 4.55
C GLN A 38 -4.96 7.76 4.41
N LYS A 39 -5.48 7.75 3.19
CA LYS A 39 -6.88 7.38 2.93
C LYS A 39 -7.10 5.90 3.24
N PRO A 40 -8.26 5.52 3.83
CA PRO A 40 -8.58 4.12 4.13
C PRO A 40 -8.45 3.15 2.95
N TYR A 41 -8.71 3.62 1.73
CA TYR A 41 -8.50 2.87 0.48
C TYR A 41 -7.07 2.35 0.32
N TYR A 42 -6.07 3.11 0.79
CA TYR A 42 -4.65 2.77 0.70
C TYR A 42 -4.09 2.12 1.97
N TRP A 43 -4.95 1.77 2.94
CA TRP A 43 -4.47 1.11 4.16
C TRP A 43 -4.07 -0.35 3.88
N PRO A 44 -2.99 -0.85 4.52
CA PRO A 44 -2.57 -2.24 4.37
C PRO A 44 -3.65 -3.27 4.71
N SER A 45 -4.56 -2.93 5.63
CA SER A 45 -5.67 -3.79 6.06
C SER A 45 -6.70 -4.07 4.96
N GLN A 46 -6.66 -3.36 3.83
CA GLN A 46 -7.50 -3.65 2.67
C GLN A 46 -7.06 -4.90 1.90
N ASN A 47 -5.93 -5.54 2.27
CA ASN A 47 -5.34 -6.70 1.58
C ASN A 47 -5.15 -6.47 0.07
N PHE A 48 -4.86 -5.23 -0.32
CA PHE A 48 -4.54 -4.90 -1.70
C PHE A 48 -3.06 -5.20 -1.93
N GLU A 49 -2.74 -6.30 -2.60
CA GLU A 49 -1.42 -6.45 -3.20
C GLU A 49 -1.43 -5.65 -4.51
N PRO A 50 -0.73 -4.50 -4.60
CA PRO A 50 -0.80 -3.69 -5.79
C PRO A 50 -0.17 -4.41 -6.96
N ASP A 51 -0.99 -4.58 -8.00
CA ASP A 51 -0.59 -5.26 -9.23
C ASP A 51 0.33 -4.38 -10.09
N ASN A 52 1.00 -5.05 -11.04
CA ASN A 52 1.92 -4.39 -11.94
C ASN A 52 1.21 -3.42 -12.90
N VAL A 53 -0.06 -3.67 -13.23
CA VAL A 53 -0.87 -2.79 -14.08
C VAL A 53 -1.13 -1.46 -13.37
N SER A 54 -1.59 -1.47 -12.12
CA SER A 54 -1.82 -0.24 -11.34
C SER A 54 -0.53 0.56 -11.16
N TYR A 55 0.60 -0.12 -10.94
CA TYR A 55 1.89 0.57 -10.83
C TYR A 55 2.32 1.19 -12.16
N ALA A 56 2.14 0.50 -13.28
CA ALA A 56 2.40 1.05 -14.60
C ALA A 56 1.54 2.29 -14.88
N ILE A 57 0.24 2.24 -14.59
CA ILE A 57 -0.67 3.38 -14.72
C ILE A 57 -0.17 4.58 -13.88
N HIS A 58 0.26 4.33 -12.63
CA HIS A 58 0.81 5.37 -11.76
C HIS A 58 2.04 6.06 -12.38
N LEU A 59 3.00 5.27 -12.85
CA LEU A 59 4.25 5.79 -13.44
C LEU A 59 4.00 6.53 -14.75
N VAL A 60 3.15 5.99 -15.64
CA VAL A 60 2.78 6.64 -16.90
C VAL A 60 2.05 7.95 -16.64
N LYS A 61 1.10 7.98 -15.70
CA LYS A 61 0.40 9.21 -15.30
C LYS A 61 1.38 10.27 -14.78
N ARG A 62 2.41 9.88 -14.03
CA ARG A 62 3.45 10.80 -13.54
C ARG A 62 4.37 11.28 -14.65
N SER A 63 4.76 10.42 -15.59
CA SER A 63 5.64 10.80 -16.71
C SER A 63 4.97 11.81 -17.66
N MET A 64 3.64 11.83 -17.72
CA MET A 64 2.83 12.82 -18.45
C MET A 64 2.79 14.22 -17.79
N ARG A 65 3.43 14.43 -16.64
CA ARG A 65 3.42 15.71 -15.90
C ARG A 65 4.76 16.44 -16.01
N ASN A 66 4.83 17.63 -15.41
CA ASN A 66 6.05 18.43 -15.38
C ASN A 66 7.21 17.67 -14.73
N LYS A 67 8.26 17.40 -15.53
CA LYS A 67 9.44 16.60 -15.15
C LYS A 67 10.19 17.15 -13.94
N GLN A 68 10.29 18.47 -13.79
CA GLN A 68 11.05 19.09 -12.68
C GLN A 68 10.40 18.86 -11.31
N ARG A 69 9.08 18.66 -11.27
CA ARG A 69 8.33 18.54 -10.01
C ARG A 69 7.75 17.15 -9.77
N HIS A 70 7.48 16.41 -10.83
CA HIS A 70 6.78 15.12 -10.79
C HIS A 70 7.46 14.06 -11.65
N GLY A 71 8.69 14.32 -12.11
CA GLY A 71 9.51 13.36 -12.82
C GLY A 71 9.66 12.06 -12.06
N LEU A 72 9.92 11.00 -12.81
CA LEU A 72 10.23 9.70 -12.25
C LEU A 72 11.68 9.71 -11.78
N ASP A 73 11.93 9.10 -10.62
CA ASP A 73 13.29 8.80 -10.19
C ASP A 73 13.90 7.70 -11.09
N ASP A 74 15.23 7.57 -11.14
CA ASP A 74 15.91 6.61 -12.04
C ASP A 74 15.45 5.16 -11.83
N TYR A 75 15.18 4.78 -10.58
CA TYR A 75 14.65 3.44 -10.24
C TYR A 75 13.21 3.26 -10.74
N GLU A 76 12.40 4.33 -10.72
CA GLU A 76 11.04 4.33 -11.24
C GLU A 76 11.05 4.25 -12.76
N GLN A 77 11.97 4.96 -13.41
CA GLN A 77 12.17 4.89 -14.86
C GLN A 77 12.59 3.49 -15.30
N THR A 78 13.54 2.88 -14.59
CA THR A 78 13.93 1.48 -14.81
C THR A 78 12.76 0.53 -14.61
N SER A 79 11.93 0.75 -13.59
CA SER A 79 10.73 -0.04 -13.34
C SER A 79 9.71 0.11 -14.45
N LEU A 80 9.50 1.33 -14.96
CA LEU A 80 8.59 1.61 -16.06
C LEU A 80 9.01 0.87 -17.34
N THR A 81 10.29 0.88 -17.67
CA THR A 81 10.82 0.15 -18.84
C THR A 81 10.56 -1.35 -18.70
N LYS A 82 10.78 -1.93 -17.51
CA LYS A 82 10.47 -3.35 -17.26
C LYS A 82 8.98 -3.65 -17.40
N LEU A 83 8.12 -2.80 -16.87
CA LEU A 83 6.67 -2.95 -16.97
C LEU A 83 6.17 -2.82 -18.41
N HIS A 84 6.76 -1.92 -19.20
CA HIS A 84 6.45 -1.77 -20.62
C HIS A 84 6.68 -3.08 -21.40
N THR A 85 7.83 -3.73 -21.18
CA THR A 85 8.12 -5.02 -21.81
C THR A 85 7.21 -6.13 -21.28
N MET A 86 6.95 -6.15 -19.97
CA MET A 86 6.14 -7.19 -19.31
C MET A 86 4.65 -7.14 -19.67
N LEU A 87 4.11 -5.93 -19.88
CA LEU A 87 2.68 -5.67 -20.08
C LEU A 87 2.40 -5.10 -21.47
N CYS A 88 3.20 -5.49 -22.47
CA CYS A 88 3.14 -4.95 -23.82
C CYS A 88 1.76 -5.14 -24.47
N ASP A 89 1.10 -6.27 -24.19
CA ASP A 89 -0.26 -6.62 -24.65
C ASP A 89 -1.35 -5.69 -24.09
N LYS A 90 -1.10 -5.07 -22.93
CA LYS A 90 -2.04 -4.18 -22.23
C LYS A 90 -1.59 -2.73 -22.22
N TRP A 91 -0.54 -2.39 -22.96
CA TRP A 91 0.09 -1.08 -22.83
C TRP A 91 -0.84 0.05 -23.26
N ASP A 92 -1.59 -0.11 -24.35
CA ASP A 92 -2.56 0.88 -24.82
C ASP A 92 -3.64 1.15 -23.76
N PHE A 93 -4.12 0.11 -23.08
CA PHE A 93 -5.05 0.25 -21.97
C PHE A 93 -4.44 1.03 -20.79
N ILE A 94 -3.18 0.73 -20.42
CA ILE A 94 -2.45 1.43 -19.36
C ILE A 94 -2.32 2.92 -19.68
N VAL A 95 -1.95 3.24 -20.93
CA VAL A 95 -1.81 4.62 -21.40
C VAL A 95 -3.15 5.35 -21.39
N ALA A 96 -4.21 4.71 -21.91
CA ALA A 96 -5.56 5.28 -21.91
C ALA A 96 -6.06 5.58 -20.49
N GLN A 97 -5.93 4.61 -19.57
CA GLN A 97 -6.28 4.79 -18.16
C GLN A 97 -5.49 5.93 -17.49
N ALA A 98 -4.19 6.02 -17.77
CA ALA A 98 -3.36 7.10 -17.25
C ALA A 98 -3.82 8.47 -17.77
N GLN A 99 -4.11 8.59 -19.07
CA GLN A 99 -4.60 9.82 -19.70
C GLN A 99 -5.94 10.27 -19.10
N ASP A 100 -6.88 9.35 -18.91
CA ASP A 100 -8.19 9.65 -18.30
C ASP A 100 -8.02 10.16 -16.86
N GLN A 101 -7.15 9.54 -16.07
CA GLN A 101 -6.85 10.02 -14.71
C GLN A 101 -6.19 11.40 -14.72
N VAL A 102 -5.30 11.69 -15.68
CA VAL A 102 -4.71 13.04 -15.85
C VAL A 102 -5.81 14.05 -16.19
N LYS A 103 -6.74 13.70 -17.08
CA LYS A 103 -7.86 14.57 -17.48
C LYS A 103 -8.76 14.89 -16.30
N ILE A 104 -9.22 13.89 -15.56
CA ILE A 104 -10.04 14.06 -14.35
C ILE A 104 -9.28 14.90 -13.30
N ALA A 105 -7.96 14.71 -13.16
CA ALA A 105 -7.16 15.50 -12.22
C ALA A 105 -6.99 16.97 -12.63
N LYS A 106 -7.20 17.35 -13.90
CA LYS A 106 -7.18 18.75 -14.35
C LYS A 106 -8.44 19.51 -13.97
N GLU A 107 -9.56 18.82 -13.80
CA GLU A 107 -10.85 19.41 -13.40
C GLU A 107 -10.92 19.69 -11.88
N ARG A 108 -9.97 19.15 -11.10
CA ARG A 108 -9.93 19.32 -9.64
C ARG A 108 -9.22 20.60 -9.22
N LYS A 109 -9.61 21.12 -8.06
CA LYS A 109 -8.90 22.23 -7.40
C LYS A 109 -7.44 21.85 -7.13
N ARG A 110 -6.55 22.84 -7.20
CA ARG A 110 -5.10 22.66 -7.00
C ARG A 110 -4.76 21.94 -5.69
N THR A 111 -5.42 22.29 -4.60
CA THR A 111 -5.19 21.70 -3.27
C THR A 111 -5.60 20.23 -3.24
N ASP A 112 -6.79 19.90 -3.75
CA ASP A 112 -7.28 18.52 -3.80
C ASP A 112 -6.39 17.64 -4.65
N LYS A 113 -5.95 18.17 -5.81
CA LYS A 113 -4.99 17.49 -6.68
C LYS A 113 -3.69 17.19 -5.94
N ALA A 114 -3.14 18.17 -5.20
CA ALA A 114 -1.90 17.98 -4.44
C ALA A 114 -2.07 16.92 -3.33
N ILE A 115 -3.22 16.92 -2.64
CA ILE A 115 -3.52 15.92 -1.61
C ILE A 115 -3.61 14.53 -2.24
N LEU A 116 -4.40 14.33 -3.28
CA LEU A 116 -4.57 13.03 -3.96
C LEU A 116 -3.24 12.48 -4.46
N ASP A 117 -2.44 13.33 -5.09
CA ASP A 117 -1.13 12.99 -5.61
C ASP A 117 -0.13 12.63 -4.50
N SER A 118 -0.20 13.29 -3.34
CA SER A 118 0.64 12.93 -2.18
C SER A 118 0.23 11.60 -1.54
N GLN A 119 -1.08 11.32 -1.46
CA GLN A 119 -1.63 10.09 -0.89
C GLN A 119 -1.23 8.86 -1.71
N GLU A 120 -1.40 8.95 -3.03
CA GLU A 120 -1.02 7.88 -3.96
C GLU A 120 0.50 7.67 -3.99
N ARG A 121 1.30 8.74 -3.94
CA ARG A 121 2.76 8.61 -3.87
C ARG A 121 3.23 7.95 -2.58
N ALA A 122 2.63 8.30 -1.44
CA ALA A 122 2.93 7.65 -0.17
C ALA A 122 2.60 6.15 -0.20
N PHE A 123 1.50 5.76 -0.83
CA PHE A 123 1.15 4.36 -1.05
C PHE A 123 2.24 3.62 -1.85
N TRP A 124 2.63 4.14 -3.02
CA TRP A 124 3.61 3.47 -3.87
C TRP A 124 5.01 3.39 -3.24
N ARG A 125 5.41 4.35 -2.40
CA ARG A 125 6.69 4.28 -1.66
C ARG A 125 6.80 3.06 -0.77
N ILE A 126 5.70 2.57 -0.23
CA ILE A 126 5.69 1.44 0.69
C ILE A 126 5.66 0.12 -0.07
N HIS A 127 4.90 0.07 -1.17
CA HIS A 127 4.72 -1.15 -1.96
C HIS A 127 5.78 -1.36 -3.06
N ARG A 128 6.45 -0.28 -3.49
CA ARG A 128 7.54 -0.27 -4.47
C ARG A 128 8.67 0.66 -3.98
N PRO A 129 9.28 0.36 -2.82
CA PRO A 129 10.28 1.23 -2.22
C PRO A 129 11.53 1.34 -3.10
N PRO A 130 12.28 2.46 -3.00
CA PRO A 130 13.58 2.59 -3.64
C PRO A 130 14.53 1.44 -3.29
N PRO A 131 15.47 1.09 -4.18
CA PRO A 131 16.50 0.11 -3.88
C PRO A 131 17.25 0.45 -2.59
N GLY A 132 17.45 -0.54 -1.71
CA GLY A 132 18.11 -0.36 -0.40
C GLY A 132 17.19 0.05 0.76
N CYS A 133 15.91 0.35 0.51
CA CYS A 133 14.93 0.58 1.55
C CYS A 133 14.21 -0.71 1.98
N ILE A 134 13.88 -0.82 3.27
CA ILE A 134 13.18 -1.98 3.83
C ILE A 134 11.73 -2.01 3.34
N LYS A 135 11.30 -3.14 2.74
CA LYS A 135 9.89 -3.42 2.49
C LYS A 135 9.21 -3.75 3.82
N SER A 136 8.41 -2.83 4.34
CA SER A 136 7.75 -3.01 5.65
C SER A 136 6.54 -3.95 5.59
N ILE A 137 5.96 -4.17 4.41
CA ILE A 137 4.86 -5.13 4.16
C ILE A 137 5.45 -6.45 3.62
N ASP A 138 6.61 -6.88 4.12
CA ASP A 138 7.09 -8.21 3.76
C ASP A 138 6.16 -9.25 4.39
N GLU A 139 5.45 -9.99 3.55
CA GLU A 139 4.66 -11.12 4.00
C GLU A 139 5.64 -12.16 4.52
N GLY A 140 5.77 -12.23 5.85
CA GLY A 140 6.44 -13.35 6.50
C GLY A 140 5.86 -14.69 6.00
N PRO A 141 6.48 -15.83 6.35
CA PRO A 141 6.11 -17.14 5.80
C PRO A 141 4.60 -17.33 5.76
N LYS A 142 4.06 -17.59 4.56
CA LYS A 142 2.63 -17.77 4.37
C LYS A 142 2.15 -18.80 5.39
N ARG A 143 1.12 -18.44 6.16
CA ARG A 143 0.51 -19.38 7.12
C ARG A 143 0.04 -20.61 6.34
N ASN A 144 0.31 -21.80 6.87
CA ASN A 144 -0.14 -23.08 6.29
C ASN A 144 -1.69 -23.25 6.28
N PHE A 145 -2.43 -22.22 6.71
CA PHE A 145 -3.88 -22.20 6.75
C PHE A 145 -4.39 -20.77 6.51
N GLN A 146 -5.52 -20.66 5.81
CA GLN A 146 -6.26 -19.40 5.71
C GLN A 146 -7.32 -19.31 6.82
N PRO A 147 -7.57 -18.14 7.44
CA PRO A 147 -8.64 -17.98 8.42
C PRO A 147 -10.03 -18.40 7.89
N SER A 148 -10.28 -18.18 6.60
CA SER A 148 -11.48 -18.67 5.89
C SER A 148 -11.62 -20.19 5.96
N GLN A 149 -10.52 -20.93 5.80
CA GLN A 149 -10.48 -22.39 5.92
C GLN A 149 -10.75 -22.85 7.37
N MET A 150 -10.30 -22.09 8.38
CA MET A 150 -10.61 -22.38 9.79
C MET A 150 -12.10 -22.23 10.10
N VAL A 151 -12.74 -21.17 9.58
CA VAL A 151 -14.19 -20.95 9.75
C VAL A 151 -14.99 -22.05 9.06
N ALA A 152 -14.58 -22.47 7.86
CA ALA A 152 -15.20 -23.59 7.15
C ALA A 152 -15.08 -24.91 7.92
N ARG A 153 -13.91 -25.19 8.52
CA ARG A 153 -13.68 -26.39 9.36
C ARG A 153 -14.53 -26.40 10.63
N ARG A 154 -14.77 -25.25 11.26
CA ARG A 154 -15.66 -25.15 12.44
C ARG A 154 -17.11 -25.49 12.12
N LYS A 155 -17.58 -25.24 10.89
CA LYS A 155 -19.01 -25.35 10.55
C LYS A 155 -19.52 -26.78 10.33
N LYS A 156 -18.68 -27.81 10.27
CA LYS A 156 -19.11 -29.18 9.92
C LYS A 156 -18.23 -30.29 10.50
N ASN A 157 -18.18 -30.45 11.82
CA ASN A 157 -17.72 -31.73 12.35
C ASN A 157 -18.36 -32.06 13.72
N LYS A 158 -19.20 -33.10 13.75
CA LYS A 158 -19.84 -33.61 14.98
C LYS A 158 -18.78 -33.99 16.02
N ASP A 159 -17.65 -34.50 15.59
CA ASP A 159 -16.55 -34.91 16.48
C ASP A 159 -15.85 -33.72 17.13
N LEU A 160 -15.81 -32.56 16.45
CA LEU A 160 -15.28 -31.32 17.05
C LEU A 160 -16.22 -30.80 18.14
N LEU A 161 -17.53 -30.82 17.89
CA LEU A 161 -18.53 -30.42 18.88
C LEU A 161 -18.51 -31.32 20.13
N LEU A 162 -18.35 -32.64 19.94
CA LEU A 162 -18.22 -33.58 21.07
C LEU A 162 -16.95 -33.32 21.89
N LYS A 163 -15.82 -33.01 21.24
CA LYS A 163 -14.58 -32.62 21.93
C LYS A 163 -14.73 -31.30 22.68
N GLU A 164 -15.40 -30.31 22.10
CA GLU A 164 -15.70 -29.05 22.78
C GLU A 164 -16.58 -29.26 24.02
N LEU A 165 -17.64 -30.08 23.91
CA LEU A 165 -18.50 -30.42 25.06
C LEU A 165 -17.72 -31.13 26.18
N GLN A 166 -16.87 -32.10 25.83
CA GLN A 166 -16.02 -32.78 26.81
C GLN A 166 -15.03 -31.82 27.49
N HIS A 167 -14.44 -30.89 26.73
CA HIS A 167 -13.55 -29.88 27.28
C HIS A 167 -14.28 -28.95 28.26
N LEU A 168 -15.46 -28.47 27.89
CA LEU A 168 -16.30 -27.61 28.73
C LEU A 168 -16.76 -28.32 30.00
N GLN A 169 -17.20 -29.57 29.91
CA GLN A 169 -17.57 -30.39 31.07
C GLN A 169 -16.41 -30.59 32.05
N ARG A 170 -15.18 -30.73 31.54
CA ARG A 170 -13.97 -30.83 32.38
C ARG A 170 -13.55 -29.50 33.01
N SER A 171 -13.98 -28.37 32.46
CA SER A 171 -13.61 -27.04 32.98
C SER A 171 -14.57 -26.49 34.04
N VAL A 172 -15.76 -27.08 34.14
CA VAL A 172 -16.80 -26.70 35.12
C VAL A 172 -16.74 -27.58 36.37
N ASN A 173 -16.06 -28.73 36.29
CA ASN A 173 -15.70 -29.57 37.44
C ASN A 173 -14.29 -29.23 37.93
#